data_AF-A0A518RIK8-F1
#
_entry.id   AF-A0A518RIK8-F1
#
_cell.length_a   1.000
_cell.length_b   1.000
_cell.length_c   1.000
_cell.angle_alpha   90.00
_cell.angle_beta   90.00
_cell.angle_gamma   90.00
#
_symmetry.space_group_name_H-M   'P 1'
#
loop_
_entity.id
_entity.type
_entity.pdbx_description
1 polymer ?
#
loop_
_entity_poly.entity_id
_entity_poly.type
_entity_poly.pdbx_seq_one_letter_code
_entity_poly.pdbx_strand_id
1 'polypeptide(L)'
;MKLVKTLCAVAALTLSGLGTATAQTLEYDCDTQAEHFSVLKAVQSGPDYRVTGNISLRETFAVKKYLTLGVVQFEPEDGSWRARLGIVVLPSGKQTTVIGTLEVTRNGVEDPPKILGEVGAFVKGQTYPIALTLGAGGGTATLGRYSAPVTVPASGKVDASIICSGGEFLFTDLKLGG
;
A
#
# COMPACT_ATOMS: atom_id res chain seq x y z
N MET A 1 -74.45 -20.30 -4.68
CA MET A 1 -73.51 -19.23 -4.25
C MET A 1 -72.11 -19.64 -4.68
N LYS A 2 -71.45 -18.77 -5.46
CA LYS A 2 -70.11 -18.95 -6.04
C LYS A 2 -69.03 -18.58 -5.01
N LEU A 3 -67.96 -19.36 -4.89
CA LEU A 3 -66.71 -18.89 -4.27
C LEU A 3 -65.57 -19.15 -5.25
N VAL A 4 -65.14 -18.08 -5.91
CA VAL A 4 -63.96 -18.00 -6.77
C VAL A 4 -62.75 -17.83 -5.84
N LYS A 5 -61.78 -18.75 -5.88
CA LYS A 5 -60.49 -18.60 -5.19
C LYS A 5 -59.44 -18.15 -6.21
N THR A 6 -59.09 -16.87 -6.13
CA THR A 6 -58.07 -16.20 -6.93
C THR A 6 -56.67 -16.66 -6.52
N LEU A 7 -55.88 -17.11 -7.51
CA LEU A 7 -54.43 -17.31 -7.41
C LEU A 7 -53.73 -15.93 -7.31
N CYS A 8 -52.85 -15.75 -6.31
CA CYS A 8 -51.81 -14.73 -6.36
C CYS A 8 -50.45 -15.42 -6.56
N ALA A 9 -49.92 -15.36 -7.78
CA ALA A 9 -48.53 -15.71 -8.06
C ALA A 9 -47.65 -14.49 -7.71
N VAL A 10 -46.80 -14.62 -6.70
CA VAL A 10 -45.77 -13.63 -6.39
C VAL A 10 -44.55 -13.94 -7.25
N ALA A 11 -44.35 -13.18 -8.31
CA ALA A 11 -43.13 -13.22 -9.11
C ALA A 11 -42.00 -12.52 -8.33
N ALA A 12 -41.06 -13.31 -7.80
CA ALA A 12 -39.82 -12.78 -7.22
C ALA A 12 -38.87 -12.35 -8.36
N LEU A 13 -38.79 -11.05 -8.62
CA LEU A 13 -37.78 -10.44 -9.49
C LEU A 13 -36.43 -10.42 -8.74
N THR A 14 -35.55 -11.37 -9.06
CA THR A 14 -34.14 -11.33 -8.65
C THR A 14 -33.38 -10.37 -9.56
N LEU A 15 -33.15 -9.13 -9.10
CA LEU A 15 -32.24 -8.19 -9.74
C LEU A 15 -30.79 -8.50 -9.31
N SER A 16 -30.11 -9.37 -10.04
CA SER A 16 -28.67 -9.62 -9.89
C SER A 16 -27.88 -8.62 -10.73
N GLY A 17 -27.80 -7.37 -10.27
CA GLY A 17 -26.88 -6.39 -10.82
C GLY A 17 -25.47 -6.66 -10.33
N LEU A 18 -24.69 -7.46 -11.06
CA LEU A 18 -23.23 -7.56 -10.88
C LEU A 18 -22.60 -6.26 -11.38
N GLY A 19 -22.57 -5.24 -10.53
CA GLY A 19 -21.75 -4.06 -10.78
C GLY A 19 -20.28 -4.45 -10.68
N THR A 20 -19.58 -4.44 -11.81
CA THR A 20 -18.11 -4.47 -11.79
C THR A 20 -17.64 -3.16 -11.17
N ALA A 21 -17.20 -3.21 -9.91
CA ALA A 21 -16.55 -2.08 -9.27
C ALA A 21 -15.27 -1.76 -10.06
N THR A 22 -15.30 -0.69 -10.83
CA THR A 22 -14.10 -0.17 -11.49
C THR A 22 -13.18 0.32 -10.39
N ALA A 23 -12.09 -0.40 -10.15
CA ALA A 23 -11.09 0.01 -9.16
C ALA A 23 -10.60 1.42 -9.51
N GLN A 24 -11.01 2.40 -8.71
CA GLN A 24 -10.63 3.78 -8.92
C GLN A 24 -9.11 3.88 -8.75
N THR A 25 -8.49 4.44 -9.78
CA THR A 25 -7.06 4.73 -9.75
C THR A 25 -6.88 6.10 -9.13
N LEU A 26 -5.98 6.20 -8.16
CA LEU A 26 -5.69 7.43 -7.42
C LEU A 26 -4.34 7.98 -7.85
N GLU A 27 -4.24 9.31 -7.81
CA GLU A 27 -2.98 10.03 -7.85
C GLU A 27 -2.80 10.71 -6.49
N TYR A 28 -1.59 10.65 -5.95
CA TYR A 28 -1.26 11.25 -4.66
C TYR A 28 0.08 11.97 -4.80
N ASP A 29 0.01 13.30 -4.84
CA ASP A 29 1.17 14.18 -4.85
C ASP A 29 1.53 14.50 -3.40
N CYS A 30 2.70 14.01 -2.99
CA CYS A 30 3.23 14.26 -1.67
C CYS A 30 4.34 15.30 -1.76
N ASP A 31 4.02 16.52 -1.33
CA ASP A 31 4.98 17.59 -1.12
C ASP A 31 5.11 17.85 0.38
N THR A 32 6.13 17.24 0.99
CA THR A 32 6.38 17.38 2.43
C THR A 32 7.78 17.90 2.67
N GLN A 33 7.87 19.06 3.32
CA GLN A 33 9.14 19.60 3.81
C GLN A 33 9.79 18.62 4.80
N ALA A 34 11.09 18.81 5.06
CA ALA A 34 11.80 18.05 6.10
C ALA A 34 11.03 18.12 7.44
N GLU A 35 10.97 17.00 8.16
CA GLU A 35 10.25 16.84 9.44
C GLU A 35 8.72 16.89 9.38
N HIS A 36 8.13 17.02 8.19
CA HIS A 36 6.69 16.86 7.97
C HIS A 36 6.38 15.51 7.32
N PHE A 37 5.14 15.03 7.51
CA PHE A 37 4.65 13.83 6.86
C PHE A 37 3.24 14.06 6.31
N SER A 38 2.92 13.34 5.23
CA SER A 38 1.58 13.29 4.65
C SER A 38 1.16 11.83 4.53
N VAL A 39 -0.13 11.56 4.74
CA VAL A 39 -0.67 10.19 4.76
C VAL A 39 -1.94 10.10 3.93
N LEU A 40 -1.93 9.18 2.98
CA LEU A 40 -3.14 8.65 2.35
C LEU A 40 -3.53 7.35 3.07
N LYS A 41 -4.75 7.27 3.58
CA LYS A 41 -5.28 6.09 4.28
C LYS A 41 -6.49 5.51 3.56
N ALA A 42 -6.61 4.19 3.58
CA ALA A 42 -7.80 3.46 3.19
C ALA A 42 -7.98 2.23 4.09
N VAL A 43 -9.21 1.93 4.47
CA VAL A 43 -9.53 0.68 5.18
C VAL A 43 -9.79 -0.41 4.14
N GLN A 44 -9.12 -1.54 4.27
CA GLN A 44 -9.36 -2.74 3.47
C GLN A 44 -9.98 -3.83 4.34
N SER A 45 -10.84 -4.65 3.73
CA SER A 45 -11.50 -5.77 4.41
C SER A 45 -11.49 -6.98 3.50
N GLY A 46 -11.16 -8.15 4.04
CA GLY A 46 -11.12 -9.37 3.24
C GLY A 46 -9.96 -10.28 3.64
N PRO A 47 -9.80 -11.41 2.96
CA PRO A 47 -8.67 -12.30 3.19
C PRO A 47 -7.38 -11.80 2.50
N ASP A 48 -7.52 -10.92 1.51
CA ASP A 48 -6.43 -10.39 0.69
C ASP A 48 -6.42 -8.86 0.77
N TYR A 49 -5.22 -8.28 0.77
CA TYR A 49 -4.98 -6.85 0.81
C TYR A 49 -3.95 -6.47 -0.22
N ARG A 50 -4.15 -5.33 -0.86
CA ARG A 50 -3.21 -4.85 -1.88
C ARG A 50 -3.15 -3.33 -1.90
N VAL A 51 -1.92 -2.85 -1.96
CA VAL A 51 -1.58 -1.51 -2.40
C VAL A 51 -0.60 -1.66 -3.55
N THR A 52 -0.96 -1.16 -4.72
CA THR A 52 -0.08 -1.16 -5.91
C THR A 52 -0.09 0.20 -6.55
N GLY A 53 1.00 0.54 -7.24
CA GLY A 53 1.05 1.66 -8.15
C GLY A 53 2.48 1.96 -8.54
N ASN A 54 2.74 3.23 -8.78
CA ASN A 54 4.00 3.76 -9.24
C ASN A 54 4.45 4.88 -8.32
N ILE A 55 5.75 5.00 -8.09
CA ILE A 55 6.35 6.12 -7.35
C ILE A 55 7.41 6.81 -8.21
N SER A 56 7.43 8.13 -8.20
CA SER A 56 8.47 8.96 -8.79
C SER A 56 9.00 9.95 -7.76
N LEU A 57 10.31 9.99 -7.58
CA LEU A 57 10.99 10.99 -6.75
C LEU A 57 11.17 12.27 -7.57
N ARG A 58 10.62 13.38 -7.07
CA ARG A 58 10.79 14.71 -7.67
C ARG A 58 11.88 15.51 -6.96
N GLU A 59 11.93 15.48 -5.63
CA GLU A 59 12.91 16.23 -4.85
C GLU A 59 13.17 15.55 -3.51
N THR A 60 14.40 15.63 -3.02
CA THR A 60 14.73 15.19 -1.65
C THR A 60 15.17 16.40 -0.83
N PHE A 61 14.56 16.60 0.33
CA PHE A 61 15.05 17.62 1.26
C PHE A 61 16.19 17.03 2.09
N ALA A 62 17.35 17.69 2.04
CA ALA A 62 18.57 17.17 2.64
C ALA A 62 18.45 17.08 4.18
N VAL A 63 18.51 15.86 4.71
CA VAL A 63 18.73 15.59 6.14
C VAL A 63 20.01 14.78 6.33
N LYS A 64 20.76 15.07 7.40
CA LYS A 64 22.18 14.67 7.56
C LYS A 64 22.45 13.17 7.77
N LYS A 65 21.44 12.28 7.83
CA LYS A 65 21.65 10.88 8.24
C LYS A 65 20.96 9.85 7.35
N TYR A 66 19.65 9.93 7.20
CA TYR A 66 18.83 9.04 6.37
C TYR A 66 17.42 9.60 6.34
N LEU A 67 16.66 9.30 5.29
CA LEU A 67 15.28 9.73 5.19
C LEU A 67 14.40 8.60 4.66
N THR A 68 13.38 8.23 5.42
CA THR A 68 12.31 7.37 4.92
C THR A 68 11.38 8.22 4.08
N LEU A 69 11.53 8.12 2.76
CA LEU A 69 10.87 8.97 1.79
C LEU A 69 9.42 8.60 1.58
N GLY A 70 9.16 7.31 1.52
CA GLY A 70 7.87 6.73 1.22
C GLY A 70 7.70 5.43 1.94
N VAL A 71 6.46 5.12 2.27
CA VAL A 71 6.07 3.93 2.98
C VAL A 71 4.75 3.46 2.40
N VAL A 72 4.67 2.18 2.10
CA VAL A 72 3.38 1.48 1.99
C VAL A 72 3.27 0.56 3.21
N GLN A 73 2.17 0.67 3.95
CA GLN A 73 1.97 -0.08 5.18
C GLN A 73 0.60 -0.72 5.26
N PHE A 74 0.57 -1.91 5.85
CA PHE A 74 -0.62 -2.56 6.38
C PHE A 74 -0.49 -2.72 7.90
N GLU A 75 -1.56 -2.37 8.61
CA GLU A 75 -1.69 -2.56 10.06
C GLU A 75 -3.16 -2.89 10.40
N PRO A 76 -3.47 -4.00 11.08
CA PRO A 76 -4.80 -4.30 11.57
C PRO A 76 -5.19 -3.39 12.74
N GLU A 77 -6.49 -3.20 12.95
CA GLU A 77 -7.02 -2.36 14.05
C GLU A 77 -6.53 -2.79 15.45
N ASP A 78 -6.21 -4.08 15.62
CA ASP A 78 -5.73 -4.65 16.88
C ASP A 78 -4.21 -4.50 17.12
N GLY A 79 -3.46 -3.97 16.14
CA GLY A 79 -2.01 -3.80 16.22
C GLY A 79 -1.21 -5.10 16.36
N SER A 80 -1.83 -6.25 16.08
CA SER A 80 -1.19 -7.58 16.23
C SER A 80 0.01 -7.78 15.32
N TRP A 81 0.04 -7.10 14.17
CA TRP A 81 1.18 -7.07 13.27
C TRP A 81 1.24 -5.78 12.47
N ARG A 82 2.38 -5.51 11.85
CA ARG A 82 2.53 -4.42 10.87
C ARG A 82 3.46 -4.90 9.77
N ALA A 83 3.09 -4.69 8.52
CA ALA A 83 3.96 -4.95 7.38
C ALA A 83 4.18 -3.65 6.63
N ARG A 84 5.45 -3.27 6.43
CA ARG A 84 5.84 -1.96 5.93
C ARG A 84 6.90 -2.11 4.84
N LEU A 85 6.56 -1.70 3.62
CA LEU A 85 7.51 -1.46 2.55
C LEU A 85 8.03 -0.03 2.69
N GLY A 86 9.25 0.12 3.18
CA GLY A 86 9.95 1.40 3.28
C GLY A 86 10.76 1.70 2.02
N ILE A 87 10.83 2.99 1.67
CA ILE A 87 11.69 3.54 0.63
C ILE A 87 12.63 4.49 1.36
N VAL A 88 13.88 4.04 1.54
CA VAL A 88 14.88 4.74 2.34
C VAL A 88 15.91 5.35 1.41
N VAL A 89 16.31 6.57 1.72
CA VAL A 89 17.34 7.27 0.97
C VAL A 89 18.57 7.56 1.79
N LEU A 90 19.69 7.13 1.22
CA LEU A 90 21.03 7.24 1.77
C LEU A 90 21.82 8.24 0.92
N PRO A 91 22.02 9.48 1.42
CA PRO A 91 22.93 10.41 0.79
C PRO A 91 24.38 9.92 1.00
N SER A 92 25.16 9.86 -0.09
CA SER A 92 26.59 9.53 -0.10
C SER A 92 27.34 10.56 -0.96
N GLY A 93 27.82 11.62 -0.31
CA GLY A 93 28.47 12.74 -1.01
C GLY A 93 27.52 13.47 -1.95
N LYS A 94 27.77 13.38 -3.27
CA LYS A 94 26.90 13.95 -4.33
C LYS A 94 25.89 12.94 -4.89
N GLN A 95 25.92 11.69 -4.42
CA GLN A 95 25.05 10.63 -4.88
C GLN A 95 23.98 10.32 -3.84
N THR A 96 22.83 9.87 -4.33
CA THR A 96 21.69 9.50 -3.51
C THR A 96 21.30 8.09 -3.89
N THR A 97 21.47 7.15 -2.95
CA THR A 97 21.06 5.75 -3.14
C THR A 97 19.71 5.53 -2.51
N VAL A 98 18.82 4.81 -3.20
CA VAL A 98 17.50 4.46 -2.68
C VAL A 98 17.41 2.97 -2.48
N ILE A 99 16.93 2.59 -1.30
CA ILE A 99 16.84 1.21 -0.85
C ILE A 99 15.39 0.92 -0.51
N GLY A 100 14.90 -0.22 -1.01
CA GLY A 100 13.66 -0.80 -0.52
C GLY A 100 13.91 -1.59 0.75
N THR A 101 13.14 -1.33 1.81
CA THR A 101 13.14 -2.11 3.05
C THR A 101 11.79 -2.77 3.25
N LEU A 102 11.78 -3.97 3.81
CA LEU A 102 10.59 -4.60 4.37
C LEU A 102 10.80 -4.71 5.88
N GLU A 103 9.94 -4.04 6.62
CA GLU A 103 9.86 -4.10 8.07
C GLU A 103 8.58 -4.85 8.45
N VAL A 104 8.72 -5.82 9.34
CA VAL A 104 7.59 -6.55 9.91
C VAL A 104 7.64 -6.41 11.42
N THR A 105 6.52 -6.02 12.02
CA THR A 105 6.33 -6.01 13.47
C THR A 105 5.29 -7.08 13.81
N ARG A 106 5.48 -7.85 14.87
CA ARG A 106 4.48 -8.79 15.41
C ARG A 106 4.38 -8.62 16.91
N ASN A 107 3.17 -8.34 17.41
CA ASN A 107 2.89 -8.12 18.83
C ASN A 107 3.89 -7.13 19.47
N GLY A 108 4.17 -6.02 18.77
CA GLY A 108 5.12 -4.99 19.21
C GLY A 108 6.61 -5.33 19.07
N VAL A 109 6.96 -6.53 18.59
CA VAL A 109 8.37 -6.92 18.34
C VAL A 109 8.70 -6.72 16.86
N GLU A 110 9.73 -5.92 16.58
CA GLU A 110 10.21 -5.68 15.22
C GLU A 110 11.17 -6.78 14.78
N ASP A 111 10.90 -7.40 13.63
CA ASP A 111 11.85 -8.25 12.93
C ASP A 111 13.02 -7.41 12.41
N PRO A 112 14.22 -7.99 12.23
CA PRO A 112 15.31 -7.35 11.51
C PRO A 112 14.83 -6.88 10.11
N PRO A 113 15.03 -5.60 9.74
CA PRO A 113 14.60 -5.09 8.44
C PRO A 113 15.25 -5.88 7.31
N LYS A 114 14.43 -6.30 6.34
CA LYS A 114 14.92 -6.96 5.14
C LYS A 114 15.15 -5.94 4.03
N ILE A 115 16.38 -5.88 3.53
CA ILE A 115 16.71 -5.07 2.35
C ILE A 115 16.22 -5.83 1.10
N LEU A 116 15.34 -5.20 0.31
CA LEU A 116 14.86 -5.75 -0.96
C LEU A 116 15.94 -5.65 -2.04
N GLY A 117 16.69 -4.54 -2.00
CA GLY A 117 17.74 -4.22 -2.94
C GLY A 117 17.89 -2.72 -3.11
N GLU A 118 18.97 -2.35 -3.79
CA GLU A 118 19.22 -0.98 -4.21
C GLU A 118 18.49 -0.73 -5.53
N VAL A 119 17.59 0.24 -5.55
CA VAL A 119 16.93 0.73 -6.78
C VAL A 119 17.90 1.64 -7.53
N GLY A 120 19.16 1.23 -7.65
CA GLY A 120 20.26 2.06 -8.12
C GLY A 120 20.25 3.47 -7.53
N ALA A 121 20.76 4.43 -8.31
CA ALA A 121 20.35 5.81 -8.12
C ALA A 121 18.88 5.90 -8.56
N PHE A 122 17.96 6.28 -7.66
CA PHE A 122 16.69 6.82 -8.16
C PHE A 122 17.05 7.99 -9.03
N VAL A 123 16.77 7.88 -10.32
CA VAL A 123 16.91 9.02 -11.21
C VAL A 123 15.72 9.90 -10.91
N LYS A 124 15.97 11.14 -10.50
CA LYS A 124 14.93 12.15 -10.31
C LYS A 124 14.02 12.17 -11.54
N GLY A 125 12.71 12.05 -11.34
CA GLY A 125 11.69 11.96 -12.40
C GLY A 125 11.47 10.57 -12.99
N GLN A 126 12.30 9.57 -12.66
CA GLN A 126 12.04 8.19 -13.06
C GLN A 126 10.96 7.57 -12.17
N THR A 127 10.12 6.73 -12.79
CA THR A 127 9.01 6.04 -12.13
C THR A 127 9.38 4.58 -11.86
N TYR A 128 9.02 4.10 -10.67
CA TYR A 128 9.26 2.73 -10.23
C TYR A 128 7.96 2.10 -9.73
N PRO A 129 7.65 0.84 -10.12
CA PRO A 129 6.50 0.14 -9.57
C PRO A 129 6.69 -0.14 -8.08
N ILE A 130 5.62 0.01 -7.32
CA ILE A 130 5.54 -0.37 -5.91
C ILE A 130 4.36 -1.31 -5.69
N ALA A 131 4.56 -2.29 -4.82
CA ALA A 131 3.46 -3.14 -4.37
C ALA A 131 3.69 -3.64 -2.95
N LEU A 132 2.64 -3.62 -2.14
CA LEU A 132 2.54 -4.46 -0.94
C LEU A 132 1.26 -5.27 -1.07
N THR A 133 1.42 -6.58 -1.08
CA THR A 133 0.31 -7.55 -1.19
C THR A 133 0.37 -8.49 -0.02
N LEU A 134 -0.79 -8.86 0.51
CA LEU A 134 -0.96 -9.83 1.58
C LEU A 134 -2.19 -10.69 1.29
N GLY A 135 -2.13 -11.95 1.70
CA GLY A 135 -3.23 -12.88 1.71
C GLY A 135 -3.06 -13.90 2.84
N ALA A 136 -3.92 -14.92 2.88
CA ALA A 136 -3.92 -15.91 3.96
C ALA A 136 -2.56 -16.62 4.18
N GLY A 137 -1.75 -16.78 3.12
CA GLY A 137 -0.42 -17.41 3.17
C GLY A 137 0.75 -16.44 3.33
N GLY A 138 0.49 -15.17 3.64
CA GLY A 138 1.47 -14.07 3.55
C GLY A 138 1.36 -13.35 2.21
N GLY A 139 2.43 -12.71 1.77
CA GLY A 139 2.41 -11.96 0.53
C GLY A 139 3.77 -11.46 0.07
N THR A 140 3.80 -10.33 -0.63
CA THR A 140 5.03 -9.82 -1.26
C THR A 140 5.08 -8.30 -1.19
N ALA A 141 6.26 -7.78 -0.84
CA ALA A 141 6.63 -6.38 -0.97
C ALA A 141 7.52 -6.21 -2.20
N THR A 142 7.26 -5.21 -3.04
CA THR A 142 7.95 -4.96 -4.31
C THR A 142 8.31 -3.49 -4.46
N LEU A 143 9.54 -3.23 -4.91
CA LEU A 143 10.01 -1.91 -5.33
C LEU A 143 10.87 -2.08 -6.59
N GLY A 144 10.41 -1.52 -7.70
CA GLY A 144 11.04 -1.73 -8.99
C GLY A 144 11.04 -3.21 -9.38
N ARG A 145 12.22 -3.75 -9.65
CA ARG A 145 12.43 -5.18 -9.95
C ARG A 145 12.67 -6.06 -8.71
N TYR A 146 12.75 -5.45 -7.52
CA TYR A 146 13.11 -6.15 -6.29
C TYR A 146 11.86 -6.53 -5.52
N SER A 147 11.87 -7.73 -4.97
CA SER A 147 10.74 -8.24 -4.19
C SER A 147 11.21 -9.05 -2.98
N ALA A 148 10.46 -8.99 -1.89
CA ALA A 148 10.65 -9.82 -0.72
C ALA A 148 9.33 -10.44 -0.27
N PRO A 149 9.31 -11.72 0.15
CA PRO A 149 8.15 -12.32 0.77
C PRO A 149 7.84 -11.63 2.10
N VAL A 150 6.55 -11.48 2.39
CA VAL A 150 6.01 -10.98 3.66
C VAL A 150 5.30 -12.13 4.36
N THR A 151 5.68 -12.44 5.59
CA THR A 151 5.11 -13.55 6.35
C THR A 151 4.38 -12.99 7.58
N VAL A 152 3.11 -12.64 7.40
CA VAL A 152 2.17 -12.23 8.45
C VAL A 152 0.79 -12.84 8.17
N PRO A 153 0.01 -13.19 9.21
CA PRO A 153 -1.35 -13.69 9.02
C PRO A 153 -2.28 -12.55 8.61
N ALA A 154 -2.68 -12.52 7.34
CA ALA A 154 -3.58 -11.49 6.82
C ALA A 154 -5.04 -11.91 7.05
N SER A 155 -5.77 -11.21 7.91
CA SER A 155 -7.22 -11.43 8.10
C SER A 155 -7.91 -10.22 8.74
N GLY A 156 -9.19 -10.03 8.47
CA GLY A 156 -10.02 -9.01 9.12
C GLY A 156 -10.04 -7.67 8.42
N LYS A 157 -9.94 -6.59 9.21
CA LYS A 157 -9.87 -5.21 8.72
C LYS A 157 -8.45 -4.69 8.91
N VAL A 158 -7.93 -4.05 7.88
CA VAL A 158 -6.56 -3.53 7.86
C VAL A 158 -6.57 -2.11 7.35
N ASP A 159 -5.86 -1.24 8.07
CA ASP A 159 -5.50 0.09 7.60
C ASP A 159 -4.36 -0.03 6.60
N ALA A 160 -4.66 0.31 5.35
CA ALA A 160 -3.67 0.52 4.31
C ALA A 160 -3.27 1.99 4.31
N SER A 161 -1.97 2.27 4.43
CA SER A 161 -1.45 3.63 4.45
C SER A 161 -0.32 3.80 3.43
N ILE A 162 -0.33 4.94 2.73
CA ILE A 162 0.82 5.45 2.00
C ILE A 162 1.30 6.69 2.74
N ILE A 163 2.49 6.61 3.33
CA ILE A 163 3.10 7.70 4.11
C ILE A 163 4.32 8.18 3.37
N CYS A 164 4.56 9.48 3.37
CA CYS A 164 5.74 10.08 2.78
C CYS A 164 6.28 11.18 3.70
N SER A 165 7.61 11.37 3.69
CA SER A 165 8.25 12.42 4.48
C SER A 165 9.57 12.88 3.87
N GLY A 166 9.87 14.18 4.02
CA GLY A 166 11.15 14.80 3.68
C GLY A 166 11.51 14.82 2.19
N GLY A 167 10.52 14.73 1.32
CA GLY A 167 10.73 14.91 -0.10
C GLY A 167 9.42 15.11 -0.84
N GLU A 168 9.58 15.30 -2.14
CA GLU A 168 8.49 15.40 -3.10
C GLU A 168 8.37 14.08 -3.87
N PHE A 169 7.22 13.41 -3.74
CA PHE A 169 6.91 12.15 -4.42
C PHE A 169 5.60 12.26 -5.15
N LEU A 170 5.60 11.79 -6.38
CA LEU A 170 4.37 11.52 -7.09
C LEU A 170 4.08 10.03 -7.03
N PHE A 171 2.92 9.68 -6.48
CA PHE A 171 2.36 8.36 -6.61
C PHE A 171 1.28 8.35 -7.68
N THR A 172 1.44 7.53 -8.71
CA THR A 172 0.46 7.36 -9.79
C THR A 172 -0.03 5.93 -9.85
N ASP A 173 -1.12 5.71 -10.58
CA ASP A 173 -1.70 4.39 -10.79
C ASP A 173 -2.02 3.66 -9.48
N LEU A 174 -2.28 4.42 -8.40
CA LEU A 174 -2.47 3.87 -7.07
C LEU A 174 -3.80 3.14 -7.01
N LYS A 175 -3.74 1.90 -6.52
CA LYS A 175 -4.90 1.05 -6.23
C LYS A 175 -4.75 0.55 -4.81
N LEU A 176 -5.74 0.86 -3.99
CA LEU A 176 -5.87 0.37 -2.62
C LEU A 176 -7.14 -0.48 -2.57
N GLY A 177 -6.99 -1.78 -2.36
CA GLY A 177 -8.11 -2.70 -2.26
C GLY A 177 -7.70 -4.15 -2.50
N GLY A 178 -8.35 -5.07 -1.79
CA GLY A 178 -8.27 -6.53 -1.98
C GLY A 178 -9.39 -7.04 -2.88
#